data_AF-G0W6I2-F1
#
_entry.id   AF-G0W6I2-F1
#
_cell.length_a   1.000
_cell.length_b   1.000
_cell.length_c   1.000
_cell.angle_alpha   90.00
_cell.angle_beta   90.00
_cell.angle_gamma   90.00
#
_symmetry.space_group_name_H-M   'P 1'
#
loop_
_entity.id
_entity.type
_entity.pdbx_description
1 polymer ?
#
loop_
_entity_poly.entity_id
_entity_poly.type
_entity_poly.pdbx_seq_one_letter_code
_entity_poly.pdbx_strand_id
1 'polypeptide(L)'
;MFKHSVTKRSLVTLAKETIIPKKYGGRFTVTLLPGDGVGKEITDSVVSIFKSENVPIDWETVDISGLDHTEGVKAAVDSLKRNKIGLKGIWHTPADQVGHGSLNVAFRKQLDIYANVAIFKSIEGVKTKIPNVDLVVIRENTEGEYSGLEHESVPGVVESLKIITKSKSERIARFAFDFAKRNNRKSVTAVHKANIMKLSDGLFRNTVSKIGEEEYPEIQTSSIIVDNASMQAVAKPHQFDVMVTPSMYGTIVGNIGAALIGGPGLVPGVNYGRDYAVFEPGSRHVGLDIKGQNVANPTAMLLSATLLLDHLGLEKSANRIKSAVYDVIAEGKATTQDIGGSASTTEFTQAVINKLARL
;
A
#
# COMPACT_ATOMS: atom_id res chain seq x y z
N MET A 1 23.97 -47.45 -43.35
CA MET A 1 23.03 -46.35 -43.05
C MET A 1 23.06 -46.09 -41.55
N PHE A 2 23.64 -44.96 -41.16
CA PHE A 2 23.85 -44.57 -39.76
C PHE A 2 22.51 -44.22 -39.08
N LYS A 3 22.22 -44.90 -37.96
CA LYS A 3 21.15 -44.51 -37.03
C LYS A 3 21.58 -43.23 -36.31
N HIS A 4 20.96 -42.09 -36.64
CA HIS A 4 21.06 -40.89 -35.81
C HIS A 4 20.15 -41.04 -34.59
N SER A 5 20.75 -41.43 -33.47
CA SER A 5 20.20 -41.29 -32.13
C SER A 5 20.08 -39.80 -31.80
N VAL A 6 18.90 -39.22 -32.00
CA VAL A 6 18.55 -37.94 -31.39
C VAL A 6 18.23 -38.22 -29.93
N THR A 7 19.25 -38.12 -29.09
CA THR A 7 19.10 -38.01 -27.62
C THR A 7 18.11 -36.88 -27.34
N LYS A 8 16.91 -37.24 -26.86
CA LYS A 8 16.00 -36.32 -26.17
C LYS A 8 16.75 -35.76 -24.97
N ARG A 9 17.41 -34.62 -25.14
CA ARG A 9 17.76 -33.75 -24.02
C ARG A 9 16.43 -33.32 -23.41
N SER A 10 16.06 -33.95 -22.31
CA SER A 10 15.01 -33.47 -21.43
C SER A 10 15.40 -32.06 -21.00
N LEU A 11 14.70 -31.04 -21.52
CA LEU A 11 14.74 -29.68 -21.01
C LEU A 11 14.11 -29.67 -19.62
N VAL A 12 14.83 -30.19 -18.62
CA VAL A 12 14.50 -30.09 -17.18
C VAL A 12 15.07 -28.78 -16.65
N THR A 13 14.77 -27.68 -17.35
CA THR A 13 15.10 -26.32 -16.93
C THR A 13 13.95 -25.38 -17.27
N LEU A 14 12.73 -25.76 -16.86
CA LEU A 14 11.88 -24.75 -16.26
C LEU A 14 12.48 -24.49 -14.88
N ALA A 15 13.49 -23.62 -14.83
CA ALA A 15 13.80 -22.93 -13.60
C ALA A 15 12.45 -22.38 -13.13
N LYS A 16 11.94 -22.86 -11.98
CA LYS A 16 10.87 -22.14 -11.28
C LYS A 16 11.39 -20.71 -11.23
N GLU A 17 10.75 -19.78 -11.95
CA GLU A 17 11.07 -18.37 -11.81
C GLU A 17 11.16 -18.11 -10.32
N THR A 18 12.32 -17.66 -9.86
CA THR A 18 12.56 -17.53 -8.44
C THR A 18 11.51 -16.56 -7.91
N ILE A 19 10.55 -17.08 -7.13
CA ILE A 19 9.47 -16.30 -6.49
C ILE A 19 10.06 -15.34 -5.43
N ILE A 20 11.37 -15.44 -5.19
CA ILE A 20 12.12 -14.71 -4.20
C ILE A 20 12.58 -13.36 -4.79
N PRO A 21 12.56 -12.27 -4.00
CA PRO A 21 13.12 -10.98 -4.41
C PRO A 21 14.55 -11.10 -4.97
N LYS A 22 14.83 -10.33 -6.02
CA LYS A 22 16.12 -10.37 -6.72
C LYS A 22 17.25 -9.95 -5.78
N LYS A 23 18.19 -10.86 -5.52
CA LYS A 23 19.29 -10.66 -4.56
C LYS A 23 20.61 -11.16 -5.13
N TYR A 24 21.64 -10.31 -5.14
CA TYR A 24 23.01 -10.65 -5.54
C TYR A 24 24.00 -10.12 -4.52
N GLY A 25 24.96 -10.96 -4.09
CA GLY A 25 26.01 -10.53 -3.16
C GLY A 25 25.50 -9.97 -1.83
N GLY A 26 24.34 -10.42 -1.36
CA GLY A 26 23.70 -9.92 -0.14
C GLY A 26 22.82 -8.67 -0.33
N ARG A 27 22.83 -8.04 -1.52
CA ARG A 27 22.07 -6.83 -1.84
C ARG A 27 20.81 -7.15 -2.64
N PHE A 28 19.71 -6.48 -2.34
CA PHE A 28 18.43 -6.63 -3.04
C PHE A 28 18.29 -5.59 -4.14
N THR A 29 17.87 -6.00 -5.33
CA THR A 29 17.44 -5.05 -6.37
C THR A 29 15.96 -4.77 -6.21
N VAL A 30 15.61 -3.51 -5.98
CA VAL A 30 14.24 -3.07 -5.76
C VAL A 30 13.85 -2.04 -6.80
N THR A 31 12.68 -2.20 -7.42
CA THR A 31 12.17 -1.21 -8.38
C THR A 31 11.79 0.08 -7.66
N LEU A 32 12.36 1.20 -8.07
CA LEU A 32 11.98 2.53 -7.57
C LEU A 32 11.18 3.25 -8.64
N LEU A 33 9.98 3.71 -8.28
CA LEU A 33 9.10 4.50 -9.15
C LEU A 33 8.91 5.87 -8.50
N PRO A 34 9.77 6.88 -8.81
CA PRO A 34 9.83 8.12 -8.04
C PRO A 34 8.50 8.90 -7.98
N GLY A 35 7.69 8.87 -9.04
CA GLY A 35 6.51 9.72 -9.10
C GLY A 35 6.81 11.13 -9.59
N ASP A 36 5.78 11.95 -9.64
CA ASP A 36 5.87 13.32 -10.12
C ASP A 36 6.03 14.29 -8.96
N GLY A 37 6.90 15.30 -9.11
CA GLY A 37 6.98 16.43 -8.18
C GLY A 37 7.23 16.00 -6.74
N VAL A 38 6.20 16.15 -5.89
CA VAL A 38 6.19 15.68 -4.50
C VAL A 38 6.61 14.23 -4.37
N GLY A 39 6.19 13.35 -5.30
CA GLY A 39 6.59 11.95 -5.30
C GLY A 39 8.11 11.79 -5.35
N LYS A 40 8.78 12.56 -6.22
CA LYS A 40 10.23 12.56 -6.33
C LYS A 40 10.91 13.10 -5.06
N GLU A 41 10.40 14.18 -4.50
CA GLU A 41 10.93 14.78 -3.25
C GLU A 41 10.92 13.78 -2.08
N ILE A 42 9.78 13.10 -1.86
CA ILE A 42 9.65 12.14 -0.75
C ILE A 42 10.41 10.84 -1.02
N THR A 43 10.59 10.43 -2.27
CA THR A 43 11.39 9.24 -2.61
C THR A 43 12.89 9.52 -2.51
N ASP A 44 13.35 10.70 -2.91
CA ASP A 44 14.74 11.13 -2.74
C ASP A 44 15.13 11.20 -1.25
N SER A 45 14.19 11.57 -0.36
CA SER A 45 14.36 11.48 1.10
C SER A 45 14.66 10.05 1.56
N VAL A 46 13.90 9.04 1.08
CA VAL A 46 14.15 7.63 1.39
C VAL A 46 15.51 7.18 0.89
N VAL A 47 15.84 7.48 -0.37
CA VAL A 47 17.12 7.09 -0.97
C VAL A 47 18.30 7.66 -0.17
N SER A 48 18.18 8.91 0.29
CA SER A 48 19.19 9.58 1.11
C SER A 48 19.41 8.88 2.46
N ILE A 49 18.33 8.54 3.17
CA ILE A 49 18.40 7.82 4.46
C ILE A 49 18.91 6.38 4.29
N PHE A 50 18.49 5.68 3.24
CA PHE A 50 18.96 4.31 2.98
C PHE A 50 20.45 4.28 2.63
N LYS A 51 20.93 5.31 1.93
CA LYS A 51 22.36 5.49 1.65
C LYS A 51 23.15 5.79 2.92
N SER A 52 22.64 6.64 3.83
CA SER A 52 23.34 6.94 5.08
C SER A 52 23.44 5.74 6.02
N GLU A 53 22.41 4.90 6.09
CA GLU A 53 22.41 3.66 6.87
C GLU A 53 23.08 2.46 6.16
N ASN A 54 23.63 2.67 4.95
CA ASN A 54 24.25 1.64 4.11
C ASN A 54 23.37 0.37 3.96
N VAL A 55 22.07 0.58 3.74
CA VAL A 55 21.11 -0.50 3.56
C VAL A 55 21.48 -1.33 2.32
N PRO A 56 21.40 -2.68 2.35
CA PRO A 56 21.79 -3.54 1.24
C PRO A 56 20.70 -3.58 0.15
N ILE A 57 20.33 -2.41 -0.39
CA ILE A 57 19.35 -2.23 -1.45
C ILE A 57 20.00 -1.44 -2.59
N ASP A 58 19.81 -1.94 -3.80
CA ASP A 58 20.16 -1.28 -5.06
C ASP A 58 18.87 -0.92 -5.79
N TRP A 59 18.71 0.36 -6.10
CA TRP A 59 17.50 0.87 -6.74
C TRP A 59 17.57 0.69 -8.26
N GLU A 60 16.60 -0.01 -8.83
CA GLU A 60 16.31 0.03 -10.25
C GLU A 60 15.25 1.11 -10.50
N THR A 61 15.71 2.34 -10.71
CA THR A 61 14.82 3.49 -10.93
C THR A 61 14.21 3.43 -12.33
N VAL A 62 12.88 3.41 -12.39
CA VAL A 62 12.12 3.52 -13.63
C VAL A 62 11.40 4.85 -13.63
N ASP A 63 11.90 5.79 -14.43
CA ASP A 63 11.29 7.10 -14.61
C ASP A 63 10.26 7.04 -15.75
N ILE A 64 9.00 7.26 -15.42
CA ILE A 64 7.88 7.24 -16.38
C ILE A 64 7.61 8.66 -16.90
N SER A 65 8.14 9.72 -16.28
CA SER A 65 7.80 11.11 -16.59
C SER A 65 8.29 11.58 -17.98
N GLY A 66 9.29 10.90 -18.55
CA GLY A 66 9.85 11.19 -19.87
C GLY A 66 9.49 10.18 -20.98
N LEU A 67 8.61 9.21 -20.69
CA LEU A 67 8.20 8.16 -21.64
C LEU A 67 6.76 8.37 -22.09
N ASP A 68 6.39 7.81 -23.25
CA ASP A 68 4.96 7.61 -23.53
C ASP A 68 4.35 6.79 -22.39
N HIS A 69 3.15 7.18 -21.94
CA HIS A 69 2.53 6.62 -20.73
C HIS A 69 2.43 5.10 -20.80
N THR A 70 2.18 4.57 -22.00
CA THR A 70 2.07 3.12 -22.24
C THR A 70 3.41 2.39 -22.09
N GLU A 71 4.49 2.95 -22.63
CA GLU A 71 5.84 2.38 -22.53
C GLU A 71 6.38 2.44 -21.11
N GLY A 72 6.17 3.56 -20.40
CA GLY A 72 6.60 3.70 -19.02
C GLY A 72 5.87 2.74 -18.07
N VAL A 73 4.56 2.56 -18.25
CA VAL A 73 3.79 1.57 -17.48
C VAL A 73 4.28 0.15 -17.76
N LYS A 74 4.59 -0.17 -19.02
CA LYS A 74 5.16 -1.48 -19.38
C LYS A 74 6.53 -1.70 -18.74
N ALA A 75 7.42 -0.71 -18.80
CA ALA A 75 8.75 -0.77 -18.20
C ALA A 75 8.68 -0.99 -16.67
N ALA A 76 7.75 -0.30 -15.99
CA ALA A 76 7.53 -0.46 -14.56
C ALA A 76 7.01 -1.86 -14.19
N VAL A 77 6.04 -2.39 -14.96
CA VAL A 77 5.55 -3.75 -14.79
C VAL A 77 6.65 -4.78 -15.04
N ASP A 78 7.45 -4.62 -16.09
CA ASP A 78 8.53 -5.55 -16.41
C ASP A 78 9.65 -5.49 -15.36
N SER A 79 9.92 -4.32 -14.78
CA SER A 79 10.84 -4.17 -13.65
C SER A 79 10.32 -4.91 -12.41
N LEU A 80 9.04 -4.76 -12.06
CA LEU A 80 8.42 -5.51 -10.96
C LEU A 80 8.38 -7.01 -11.23
N LYS A 81 8.16 -7.45 -12.48
CA LYS A 81 8.27 -8.86 -12.85
C LYS A 81 9.67 -9.43 -12.60
N ARG A 82 10.73 -8.64 -12.79
CA ARG A 82 12.12 -9.05 -12.49
C ARG A 82 12.43 -9.03 -11.00
N ASN A 83 12.04 -7.97 -10.30
CA ASN A 83 12.52 -7.66 -8.96
C ASN A 83 11.59 -8.13 -7.84
N LYS A 84 10.31 -8.38 -8.17
CA LYS A 84 9.18 -8.73 -7.29
C LYS A 84 8.74 -7.64 -6.31
N ILE A 85 9.66 -6.78 -5.90
CA ILE A 85 9.45 -5.73 -4.90
C ILE A 85 9.64 -4.35 -5.53
N GLY A 86 8.78 -3.40 -5.17
CA GLY A 86 8.95 -2.01 -5.56
C GLY A 86 8.57 -1.00 -4.47
N LEU A 87 9.22 0.15 -4.51
CA LEU A 87 8.86 1.36 -3.77
C LEU A 87 8.32 2.38 -4.76
N LYS A 88 7.10 2.85 -4.55
CA LYS A 88 6.39 3.72 -5.48
C LYS A 88 5.99 5.03 -4.82
N GLY A 89 6.43 6.13 -5.43
CA GLY A 89 6.01 7.50 -5.20
C GLY A 89 4.57 7.80 -5.61
N ILE A 90 4.18 9.05 -5.38
CA ILE A 90 2.85 9.51 -5.75
C ILE A 90 2.89 10.06 -7.19
N TRP A 91 1.89 9.67 -7.97
CA TRP A 91 1.69 10.11 -9.35
C TRP A 91 0.40 10.89 -9.42
N HIS A 92 0.40 11.99 -10.19
CA HIS A 92 -0.85 12.61 -10.57
C HIS A 92 -1.47 11.82 -11.71
N THR A 93 -2.62 11.19 -11.47
CA THR A 93 -3.46 10.68 -12.57
C THR A 93 -4.67 11.62 -12.67
N PRO A 94 -4.81 12.41 -13.74
CA PRO A 94 -6.00 13.23 -13.96
C PRO A 94 -7.28 12.41 -13.84
N ALA A 95 -8.32 12.98 -13.23
CA ALA A 95 -9.62 12.31 -13.04
C ALA A 95 -10.24 11.83 -14.37
N ASP A 96 -9.93 12.54 -15.45
CA ASP A 96 -10.42 12.28 -16.81
C ASP A 96 -9.74 11.05 -17.46
N GLN A 97 -8.68 10.51 -16.84
CA GLN A 97 -7.95 9.31 -17.26
C GLN A 97 -8.25 8.09 -16.37
N VAL A 98 -9.28 8.18 -15.51
CA VAL A 98 -9.76 7.06 -14.69
C VAL A 98 -10.38 6.01 -15.61
N GLY A 99 -9.61 4.95 -15.91
CA GLY A 99 -10.11 3.76 -16.60
C GLY A 99 -9.21 3.23 -17.72
N HIS A 100 -8.35 4.07 -18.30
CA HIS A 100 -7.51 3.69 -19.45
C HIS A 100 -6.02 3.99 -19.16
N GLY A 101 -5.19 2.95 -19.07
CA GLY A 101 -3.71 3.11 -19.05
C GLY A 101 -3.04 3.36 -17.70
N SER A 102 -3.75 3.67 -16.61
CA SER A 102 -3.13 3.97 -15.30
C SER A 102 -2.23 2.83 -14.79
N LEU A 103 -1.04 3.19 -14.29
CA LEU A 103 -0.08 2.28 -13.64
C LEU A 103 -0.72 1.35 -12.60
N ASN A 104 -1.68 1.86 -11.82
CA ASN A 104 -2.39 1.07 -10.82
C ASN A 104 -3.25 -0.03 -11.43
N VAL A 105 -3.88 0.23 -12.58
CA VAL A 105 -4.67 -0.76 -13.31
C VAL A 105 -3.75 -1.85 -13.86
N ALA A 106 -2.59 -1.47 -14.38
CA ALA A 106 -1.59 -2.42 -14.87
C ALA A 106 -1.09 -3.34 -13.73
N PHE A 107 -0.81 -2.79 -12.55
CA PHE A 107 -0.40 -3.57 -11.38
C PHE A 107 -1.49 -4.55 -10.93
N ARG A 108 -2.76 -4.11 -10.90
CA ARG A 108 -3.89 -4.98 -10.52
C ARG A 108 -4.16 -6.08 -11.54
N LYS A 109 -4.14 -5.75 -12.83
CA LYS A 109 -4.50 -6.69 -13.91
C LYS A 109 -3.35 -7.63 -14.29
N GLN A 110 -2.12 -7.13 -14.37
CA GLN A 110 -0.98 -7.91 -14.85
C GLN A 110 -0.19 -8.59 -13.73
N LEU A 111 -0.19 -8.03 -12.51
CA LEU A 111 0.56 -8.56 -11.36
C LEU A 111 -0.36 -9.15 -10.28
N ASP A 112 -1.69 -9.12 -10.46
CA ASP A 112 -2.70 -9.58 -9.48
C ASP A 112 -2.42 -9.08 -8.05
N ILE A 113 -2.04 -7.80 -7.93
CA ILE A 113 -1.85 -7.14 -6.64
C ILE A 113 -3.22 -6.83 -6.03
N TYR A 114 -3.67 -7.72 -5.14
CA TYR A 114 -5.07 -7.80 -4.70
C TYR A 114 -5.36 -7.22 -3.31
N ALA A 115 -4.38 -7.10 -2.43
CA ALA A 115 -4.58 -6.61 -1.07
C ALA A 115 -3.87 -5.28 -0.90
N ASN A 116 -4.63 -4.20 -0.73
CA ASN A 116 -4.09 -2.92 -0.28
C ASN A 116 -4.20 -2.84 1.24
N VAL A 117 -3.12 -2.46 1.92
CA VAL A 117 -3.04 -2.29 3.36
C VAL A 117 -2.61 -0.86 3.66
N ALA A 118 -3.37 -0.17 4.50
CA ALA A 118 -3.01 1.14 5.04
C ALA A 118 -3.05 1.08 6.57
N ILE A 119 -1.99 1.58 7.21
CA ILE A 119 -1.82 1.53 8.66
C ILE A 119 -2.03 2.93 9.23
N PHE A 120 -3.00 3.07 10.13
CA PHE A 120 -3.37 4.34 10.74
C PHE A 120 -3.03 4.31 12.22
N LYS A 121 -1.83 4.79 12.55
CA LYS A 121 -1.34 4.86 13.92
C LYS A 121 -1.07 6.32 14.30
N SER A 122 -1.65 6.79 15.40
CA SER A 122 -1.32 8.09 15.99
C SER A 122 0.16 8.13 16.35
N ILE A 123 0.81 9.22 15.99
CA ILE A 123 2.24 9.45 16.24
C ILE A 123 2.37 10.47 17.37
N GLU A 124 3.22 10.16 18.35
CA GLU A 124 3.53 11.10 19.43
C GLU A 124 4.15 12.38 18.85
N GLY A 125 3.74 13.55 19.37
CA GLY A 125 4.12 14.86 18.83
C GLY A 125 3.15 15.45 17.80
N VAL A 126 2.27 14.63 17.19
CA VAL A 126 1.25 15.12 16.24
C VAL A 126 -0.05 15.45 16.98
N LYS A 127 -0.47 16.72 16.91
CA LYS A 127 -1.71 17.19 17.55
C LYS A 127 -2.93 16.71 16.77
N THR A 128 -3.72 15.83 17.37
CA THR A 128 -4.95 15.27 16.79
C THR A 128 -6.12 15.40 17.77
N LYS A 129 -7.36 15.39 17.24
CA LYS A 129 -8.57 15.49 18.08
C LYS A 129 -8.80 14.24 18.94
N ILE A 130 -8.48 13.06 18.39
CA ILE A 130 -8.66 11.78 19.06
C ILE A 130 -7.27 11.13 19.20
N PRO A 131 -6.74 10.97 20.43
CA PRO A 131 -5.43 10.38 20.64
C PRO A 131 -5.44 8.85 20.53
N ASN A 132 -4.27 8.24 20.37
CA ASN A 132 -4.04 6.79 20.47
C ASN A 132 -4.88 5.94 19.51
N VAL A 133 -5.06 6.39 18.27
CA VAL A 133 -5.67 5.60 17.20
C VAL A 133 -4.63 4.59 16.69
N ASP A 134 -5.02 3.33 16.55
CA ASP A 134 -4.21 2.29 15.93
C ASP A 134 -5.13 1.28 15.23
N LEU A 135 -5.42 1.54 13.95
CA LEU A 135 -6.27 0.68 13.13
C LEU A 135 -5.61 0.41 11.78
N VAL A 136 -5.96 -0.71 11.17
CA VAL A 136 -5.48 -1.11 9.84
C VAL A 136 -6.67 -1.30 8.93
N VAL A 137 -6.62 -0.70 7.74
CA VAL A 137 -7.60 -0.94 6.69
C VAL A 137 -6.97 -1.82 5.62
N ILE A 138 -7.60 -2.98 5.40
CA ILE A 138 -7.28 -3.91 4.33
C ILE A 138 -8.41 -3.85 3.31
N ARG A 139 -8.04 -3.62 2.06
CA ARG A 139 -8.98 -3.35 0.97
C ARG A 139 -8.71 -4.29 -0.20
N GLU A 140 -9.78 -4.89 -0.73
CA GLU A 140 -9.72 -5.62 -2.00
C GLU A 140 -9.43 -4.66 -3.17
N ASN A 141 -8.48 -5.04 -4.02
CA ASN A 141 -7.88 -4.13 -5.00
C ASN A 141 -8.07 -4.57 -6.47
N THR A 142 -8.88 -5.58 -6.80
CA THR A 142 -9.04 -6.08 -8.19
C THR A 142 -10.48 -6.26 -8.68
N GLU A 143 -11.47 -6.23 -7.81
CA GLU A 143 -12.89 -6.38 -8.17
C GLU A 143 -13.75 -5.22 -7.62
N GLY A 144 -15.07 -5.38 -7.66
CA GLY A 144 -16.02 -4.31 -7.36
C GLY A 144 -15.93 -3.20 -8.39
N GLU A 145 -15.65 -1.99 -7.92
CA GLU A 145 -15.50 -0.80 -8.76
C GLU A 145 -14.34 -0.89 -9.75
N TYR A 146 -13.30 -1.68 -9.45
CA TYR A 146 -12.12 -1.78 -10.32
C TYR A 146 -12.27 -2.77 -11.47
N SER A 147 -13.31 -3.59 -11.44
CA SER A 147 -13.71 -4.48 -12.54
C SER A 147 -15.06 -4.08 -13.14
N GLY A 148 -15.49 -2.84 -12.89
CA GLY A 148 -16.78 -2.35 -13.34
C GLY A 148 -16.84 -2.18 -14.86
N LEU A 149 -18.01 -2.44 -15.43
CA LEU A 149 -18.37 -1.98 -16.77
C LEU A 149 -19.39 -0.85 -16.61
N GLU A 150 -19.10 0.31 -17.21
CA GLU A 150 -20.06 1.41 -17.29
C GLU A 150 -20.44 1.65 -18.74
N HIS A 151 -21.73 1.84 -18.99
CA HIS A 151 -22.23 2.19 -20.31
C HIS A 151 -23.46 3.09 -20.21
N GLU A 152 -23.64 3.92 -21.23
CA GLU A 152 -24.81 4.76 -21.39
C GLU A 152 -25.68 4.17 -22.50
N SER A 153 -26.64 3.32 -22.12
CA SER A 153 -27.50 2.62 -23.09
C SER A 153 -28.44 3.59 -23.84
N VAL A 154 -28.84 4.67 -23.17
CA VAL A 154 -29.67 5.75 -23.68
C VAL A 154 -29.10 7.06 -23.14
N PRO A 155 -29.06 8.16 -23.94
CA PRO A 155 -28.59 9.46 -23.45
C PRO A 155 -29.28 9.85 -22.13
N GLY A 156 -28.48 10.08 -21.08
CA GLY A 156 -28.90 10.38 -19.72
C GLY A 156 -29.09 9.16 -18.79
N VAL A 157 -28.90 7.92 -19.26
CA VAL A 157 -29.05 6.69 -18.47
C VAL A 157 -27.75 5.90 -18.44
N VAL A 158 -27.00 6.07 -17.35
CA VAL A 158 -25.73 5.38 -17.10
C VAL A 158 -25.95 4.18 -16.20
N GLU A 159 -25.51 3.02 -16.64
CA GLU A 159 -25.52 1.77 -15.89
C GLU A 159 -24.09 1.38 -15.48
N SER A 160 -23.92 0.97 -14.22
CA SER A 160 -22.64 0.49 -13.68
C SER A 160 -22.79 -0.95 -13.18
N LEU A 161 -22.11 -1.88 -13.85
CA LEU A 161 -22.10 -3.30 -13.48
C LEU A 161 -20.86 -3.61 -12.64
N LYS A 162 -21.06 -3.92 -11.35
CA LYS A 162 -19.98 -4.26 -10.41
C LYS A 162 -20.06 -5.75 -10.04
N ILE A 163 -18.91 -6.40 -9.99
CA ILE A 163 -18.81 -7.84 -9.72
C ILE A 163 -18.06 -8.07 -8.41
N ILE A 164 -18.65 -8.89 -7.54
CA ILE A 164 -18.00 -9.43 -6.33
C ILE A 164 -18.04 -10.95 -6.45
N THR A 165 -16.89 -11.58 -6.29
CA THR A 165 -16.75 -13.03 -6.42
C THR A 165 -16.33 -13.66 -5.11
N LYS A 166 -16.81 -14.89 -4.86
CA LYS A 166 -16.46 -15.64 -3.66
C LYS A 166 -14.95 -15.88 -3.57
N SER A 167 -14.29 -16.25 -4.67
CA SER A 167 -12.85 -16.55 -4.68
C SER A 167 -11.99 -15.34 -4.30
N LYS A 168 -12.31 -14.15 -4.81
CA LYS A 168 -11.58 -12.92 -4.47
C LYS A 168 -11.92 -12.41 -3.06
N SER A 169 -13.16 -12.61 -2.60
CA SER A 169 -13.55 -12.36 -1.22
C SER A 169 -12.84 -13.29 -0.22
N GLU A 170 -12.68 -14.57 -0.55
CA GLU A 170 -11.96 -15.54 0.28
C GLU A 170 -10.48 -15.21 0.43
N ARG A 171 -9.78 -14.85 -0.67
CA ARG A 171 -8.35 -14.52 -0.59
C ARG A 171 -8.08 -13.25 0.22
N ILE A 172 -8.94 -12.22 0.13
CA ILE A 172 -8.75 -10.99 0.92
C ILE A 172 -9.12 -11.22 2.39
N ALA A 173 -10.11 -12.09 2.66
CA ALA A 173 -10.43 -12.51 4.01
C ALA A 173 -9.24 -13.24 4.67
N ARG A 174 -8.72 -14.30 4.03
CA ARG A 174 -7.54 -15.02 4.53
C ARG A 174 -6.34 -14.10 4.72
N PHE A 175 -6.06 -13.23 3.74
CA PHE A 175 -5.01 -12.23 3.86
C PHE A 175 -5.20 -11.33 5.09
N ALA A 176 -6.42 -10.87 5.37
CA ALA A 176 -6.70 -10.01 6.52
C ALA A 176 -6.49 -10.74 7.86
N PHE A 177 -6.91 -11.99 7.96
CA PHE A 177 -6.70 -12.81 9.16
C PHE A 177 -5.22 -13.21 9.34
N ASP A 178 -4.53 -13.59 8.28
CA ASP A 178 -3.08 -13.87 8.32
C ASP A 178 -2.29 -12.62 8.72
N PHE A 179 -2.66 -11.46 8.18
CA PHE A 179 -2.08 -10.18 8.58
C PHE A 179 -2.34 -9.91 10.07
N ALA A 180 -3.57 -10.10 10.52
CA ALA A 180 -3.94 -9.89 11.92
C ALA A 180 -3.11 -10.80 12.85
N LYS A 181 -3.03 -12.10 12.54
CA LYS A 181 -2.23 -13.09 13.28
C LYS A 181 -0.75 -12.72 13.33
N ARG A 182 -0.15 -12.39 12.19
CA ARG A 182 1.28 -12.03 12.09
C ARG A 182 1.62 -10.75 12.87
N ASN A 183 0.66 -9.84 12.99
CA ASN A 183 0.85 -8.56 13.68
C ASN A 183 0.24 -8.53 15.10
N ASN A 184 -0.13 -9.69 15.66
CA ASN A 184 -0.73 -9.82 16.99
C ASN A 184 -1.99 -8.95 17.21
N ARG A 185 -2.77 -8.78 16.15
CA ARG A 185 -4.08 -8.11 16.15
C ARG A 185 -5.14 -9.10 16.62
N LYS A 186 -6.17 -8.60 17.31
CA LYS A 186 -7.16 -9.43 18.02
C LYS A 186 -8.51 -9.48 17.33
N SER A 187 -8.85 -8.49 16.50
CA SER A 187 -10.14 -8.46 15.83
C SER A 187 -10.05 -8.06 14.35
N VAL A 188 -10.91 -8.68 13.55
CA VAL A 188 -11.13 -8.38 12.13
C VAL A 188 -12.60 -8.04 11.93
N THR A 189 -12.85 -6.85 11.39
CA THR A 189 -14.20 -6.33 11.15
C THR A 189 -14.46 -6.22 9.65
N ALA A 190 -15.44 -6.96 9.14
CA ALA A 190 -15.91 -6.84 7.76
C ALA A 190 -16.81 -5.60 7.58
N VAL A 191 -16.39 -4.65 6.74
CA VAL A 191 -17.19 -3.45 6.43
C VAL A 191 -17.93 -3.64 5.12
N HIS A 192 -19.25 -3.47 5.12
CA HIS A 192 -20.10 -3.78 3.95
C HIS A 192 -21.37 -2.91 3.89
N LYS A 193 -22.19 -3.05 2.86
CA LYS A 193 -23.54 -2.49 2.73
C LYS A 193 -24.60 -3.56 2.41
N ALA A 194 -24.45 -4.74 3.01
CA ALA A 194 -25.35 -5.90 2.82
C ALA A 194 -26.83 -5.66 3.21
N ASN A 195 -27.15 -4.57 3.93
CA ASN A 195 -28.55 -4.18 4.18
C ASN A 195 -29.26 -3.68 2.91
N ILE A 196 -28.51 -3.10 1.96
CA ILE A 196 -29.01 -2.66 0.65
C ILE A 196 -28.62 -3.69 -0.40
N MET A 197 -27.33 -3.99 -0.54
CA MET A 197 -26.81 -4.94 -1.52
C MET A 197 -26.77 -6.36 -0.95
N LYS A 198 -27.95 -6.96 -0.80
CA LYS A 198 -28.14 -8.23 -0.08
C LYS A 198 -27.34 -9.40 -0.67
N LEU A 199 -27.09 -9.42 -1.97
CA LEU A 199 -26.37 -10.51 -2.64
C LEU A 199 -24.87 -10.26 -2.71
N SER A 200 -24.41 -9.17 -3.32
CA SER A 200 -22.98 -8.91 -3.52
C SER A 200 -22.24 -8.70 -2.20
N ASP A 201 -22.73 -7.79 -1.36
CA ASP A 201 -22.10 -7.50 -0.07
C ASP A 201 -22.48 -8.54 1.00
N GLY A 202 -23.64 -9.18 0.84
CA GLY A 202 -23.99 -10.35 1.63
C GLY A 202 -23.01 -11.50 1.42
N LEU A 203 -22.62 -11.75 0.16
CA LEU A 203 -21.58 -12.73 -0.17
C LEU A 203 -20.25 -12.38 0.48
N PHE A 204 -19.80 -11.12 0.36
CA PHE A 204 -18.55 -10.67 0.98
C PHE A 204 -18.57 -10.86 2.50
N ARG A 205 -19.59 -10.32 3.19
CA ARG A 205 -19.76 -10.44 4.65
C ARG A 205 -19.73 -11.89 5.10
N ASN A 206 -20.58 -12.73 4.50
CA ASN A 206 -20.70 -14.13 4.89
C ASN A 206 -19.39 -14.90 4.64
N THR A 207 -18.68 -14.57 3.56
CA THR A 207 -17.37 -15.19 3.25
C THR A 207 -16.33 -14.83 4.31
N VAL A 208 -16.21 -13.56 4.68
CA VAL A 208 -15.27 -13.13 5.73
C VAL A 208 -15.61 -13.77 7.07
N SER A 209 -16.90 -13.75 7.47
CA SER A 209 -17.35 -14.40 8.71
C SER A 209 -17.03 -15.89 8.74
N LYS A 210 -17.34 -16.59 7.65
CA LYS A 210 -17.10 -18.03 7.52
C LYS A 210 -15.61 -18.37 7.64
N ILE A 211 -14.74 -17.65 6.94
CA ILE A 211 -13.28 -17.86 7.02
C ILE A 211 -12.76 -17.60 8.44
N GLY A 212 -13.24 -16.54 9.10
CA GLY A 212 -12.86 -16.25 10.48
C GLY A 212 -13.26 -17.35 11.46
N GLU A 213 -14.49 -17.84 11.36
CA GLU A 213 -15.03 -18.89 12.23
C GLU A 213 -14.38 -20.28 11.99
N GLU A 214 -14.12 -20.64 10.73
CA GLU A 214 -13.60 -21.97 10.37
C GLU A 214 -12.07 -22.07 10.43
N GLU A 215 -11.34 -21.02 10.04
CA GLU A 215 -9.89 -21.07 9.85
C GLU A 215 -9.10 -20.29 10.93
N TYR A 216 -9.72 -19.32 11.62
CA TYR A 216 -9.03 -18.41 12.57
C TYR A 216 -9.82 -18.17 13.87
N PRO A 217 -10.17 -19.23 14.64
CA PRO A 217 -11.01 -19.13 15.84
C PRO A 217 -10.42 -18.24 16.95
N GLU A 218 -9.11 -17.98 16.93
CA GLU A 218 -8.43 -17.10 17.89
C GLU A 218 -8.63 -15.60 17.61
N ILE A 219 -9.12 -15.22 16.43
CA ILE A 219 -9.33 -13.82 16.02
C ILE A 219 -10.82 -13.49 16.09
N GLN A 220 -11.17 -12.45 16.83
CA GLN A 220 -12.55 -12.01 16.94
C GLN A 220 -13.04 -11.47 15.59
N THR A 221 -14.03 -12.14 15.02
CA THR A 221 -14.65 -11.74 13.75
C THR A 221 -15.92 -10.95 14.02
N SER A 222 -16.08 -9.81 13.34
CA SER A 222 -17.30 -9.00 13.41
C SER A 222 -17.66 -8.38 12.06
N SER A 223 -18.85 -7.81 11.94
CA SER A 223 -19.30 -7.14 10.73
C SER A 223 -20.02 -5.84 11.05
N ILE A 224 -19.83 -4.81 10.22
CA ILE A 224 -20.46 -3.51 10.40
C ILE A 224 -20.87 -2.92 9.04
N ILE A 225 -22.00 -2.22 9.03
CA ILE A 225 -22.47 -1.51 7.84
C ILE A 225 -21.61 -0.25 7.64
N VAL A 226 -21.19 0.05 6.41
CA VAL A 226 -20.21 1.11 6.08
C VAL A 226 -20.61 2.52 6.53
N ASP A 227 -21.91 2.83 6.55
CA ASP A 227 -22.41 4.11 7.08
C ASP A 227 -22.15 4.23 8.58
N ASN A 228 -22.53 3.21 9.35
CA ASN A 228 -22.24 3.13 10.78
C ASN A 228 -20.73 3.02 11.03
N ALA A 229 -19.98 2.30 10.19
CA ALA A 229 -18.52 2.23 10.30
C ALA A 229 -17.88 3.61 10.18
N SER A 230 -18.36 4.43 9.23
CA SER A 230 -17.89 5.81 9.05
C SER A 230 -18.22 6.68 10.28
N MET A 231 -19.45 6.57 10.80
CA MET A 231 -19.87 7.29 12.00
C MET A 231 -19.07 6.87 13.25
N GLN A 232 -18.85 5.57 13.44
CA GLN A 232 -18.07 5.06 14.57
C GLN A 232 -16.59 5.39 14.42
N ALA A 233 -16.02 5.39 13.22
CA ALA A 233 -14.61 5.70 13.01
C ALA A 233 -14.29 7.14 13.43
N VAL A 234 -15.16 8.11 13.13
CA VAL A 234 -14.95 9.51 13.55
C VAL A 234 -15.27 9.78 15.01
N ALA A 235 -16.08 8.93 15.67
CA ALA A 235 -16.54 9.15 17.04
C ALA A 235 -15.77 8.31 18.08
N LYS A 236 -15.55 7.03 17.79
CA LYS A 236 -14.95 6.01 18.67
C LYS A 236 -14.05 5.06 17.89
N PRO A 237 -12.94 5.55 17.28
CA PRO A 237 -12.07 4.72 16.45
C PRO A 237 -11.40 3.56 17.20
N HIS A 238 -11.20 3.67 18.52
CA HIS A 238 -10.52 2.67 19.35
C HIS A 238 -11.19 1.30 19.40
N GLN A 239 -12.44 1.19 18.94
CA GLN A 239 -13.13 -0.10 18.86
C GLN A 239 -12.68 -0.95 17.67
N PHE A 240 -12.01 -0.34 16.67
CA PHE A 240 -11.55 -1.02 15.46
C PHE A 240 -10.08 -1.41 15.59
N ASP A 241 -9.74 -2.61 15.13
CA ASP A 241 -8.37 -3.11 15.05
C ASP A 241 -7.99 -3.32 13.56
N VAL A 242 -8.39 -4.44 12.96
CA VAL A 242 -8.28 -4.65 11.50
C VAL A 242 -9.65 -4.53 10.84
N MET A 243 -9.77 -3.71 9.81
CA MET A 243 -10.98 -3.55 9.01
C MET A 243 -10.74 -4.12 7.61
N VAL A 244 -11.55 -5.08 7.18
CA VAL A 244 -11.49 -5.64 5.83
C VAL A 244 -12.68 -5.17 5.00
N THR A 245 -12.41 -4.66 3.81
CA THR A 245 -13.41 -3.94 3.01
C THR A 245 -13.36 -4.34 1.52
N PRO A 246 -14.52 -4.35 0.82
CA PRO A 246 -14.56 -4.26 -0.63
C PRO A 246 -13.92 -2.97 -1.12
N SER A 247 -13.70 -2.87 -2.44
CA SER A 247 -12.85 -1.83 -3.01
C SER A 247 -13.25 -0.40 -2.59
N MET A 248 -14.44 0.13 -2.92
CA MET A 248 -14.74 1.56 -2.73
C MET A 248 -14.76 2.01 -1.26
N TYR A 249 -15.23 1.14 -0.36
CA TYR A 249 -15.36 1.50 1.06
C TYR A 249 -14.02 1.68 1.75
N GLY A 250 -13.00 0.92 1.33
CA GLY A 250 -11.64 1.09 1.84
C GLY A 250 -11.07 2.49 1.58
N THR A 251 -11.43 3.14 0.46
CA THR A 251 -11.03 4.53 0.19
C THR A 251 -11.65 5.50 1.21
N ILE A 252 -12.95 5.34 1.50
CA ILE A 252 -13.68 6.25 2.41
C ILE A 252 -13.15 6.09 3.83
N VAL A 253 -13.11 4.85 4.33
CA VAL A 253 -12.63 4.54 5.68
C VAL A 253 -11.15 4.89 5.82
N GLY A 254 -10.34 4.68 4.77
CA GLY A 254 -8.93 5.07 4.76
C GLY A 254 -8.73 6.58 4.87
N ASN A 255 -9.52 7.39 4.18
CA ASN A 255 -9.45 8.84 4.31
C ASN A 255 -9.90 9.34 5.70
N ILE A 256 -10.90 8.69 6.29
CA ILE A 256 -11.26 8.94 7.71
C ILE A 256 -10.07 8.61 8.62
N GLY A 257 -9.44 7.44 8.43
CA GLY A 257 -8.24 7.04 9.16
C GLY A 257 -7.11 8.06 9.05
N ALA A 258 -6.85 8.58 7.85
CA ALA A 258 -5.83 9.59 7.61
C ALA A 258 -6.13 10.88 8.39
N ALA A 259 -7.37 11.35 8.37
CA ALA A 259 -7.79 12.54 9.11
C ALA A 259 -7.66 12.35 10.63
N LEU A 260 -7.94 11.15 11.15
CA LEU A 260 -7.84 10.84 12.58
C LEU A 260 -6.40 10.96 13.11
N ILE A 261 -5.40 10.56 12.31
CA ILE A 261 -4.01 10.52 12.76
C ILE A 261 -3.19 11.78 12.44
N GLY A 262 -3.80 12.78 11.79
CA GLY A 262 -3.15 14.06 11.50
C GLY A 262 -2.84 14.33 10.02
N GLY A 263 -3.28 13.45 9.12
CA GLY A 263 -3.24 13.69 7.68
C GLY A 263 -2.62 12.56 6.85
N PRO A 264 -2.69 12.67 5.51
CA PRO A 264 -2.20 11.67 4.57
C PRO A 264 -0.67 11.50 4.60
N GLY A 265 0.07 12.54 4.98
CA GLY A 265 1.53 12.54 5.07
C GLY A 265 2.11 11.57 6.11
N LEU A 266 1.26 10.94 6.93
CA LEU A 266 1.64 10.04 8.02
C LEU A 266 1.22 8.58 7.79
N VAL A 267 0.51 8.28 6.70
CA VAL A 267 -0.11 6.96 6.48
C VAL A 267 0.78 6.08 5.60
N PRO A 268 1.54 5.11 6.15
CA PRO A 268 2.22 4.13 5.33
C PRO A 268 1.24 3.13 4.71
N GLY A 269 1.62 2.60 3.56
CA GLY A 269 0.83 1.62 2.84
C GLY A 269 1.67 0.60 2.07
N VAL A 270 0.99 -0.49 1.72
CA VAL A 270 1.57 -1.56 0.92
C VAL A 270 0.47 -2.26 0.14
N ASN A 271 0.81 -2.68 -1.08
CA ASN A 271 -0.06 -3.49 -1.91
C ASN A 271 0.61 -4.82 -2.17
N TYR A 272 -0.06 -5.91 -1.77
CA TYR A 272 0.40 -7.27 -1.93
C TYR A 272 -0.37 -7.97 -3.06
N GLY A 273 0.38 -8.64 -3.92
CA GLY A 273 -0.08 -9.78 -4.70
C GLY A 273 0.50 -11.06 -4.14
N ARG A 274 0.28 -12.18 -4.85
CA ARG A 274 0.88 -13.46 -4.48
C ARG A 274 2.41 -13.44 -4.56
N ASP A 275 2.93 -12.89 -5.66
CA ASP A 275 4.36 -12.93 -6.00
C ASP A 275 5.02 -11.54 -5.97
N TYR A 276 4.23 -10.49 -5.71
CA TYR A 276 4.66 -9.09 -5.84
C TYR A 276 4.26 -8.27 -4.62
N ALA A 277 5.10 -7.31 -4.23
CA ALA A 277 4.75 -6.32 -3.21
C ALA A 277 5.21 -4.91 -3.63
N VAL A 278 4.29 -3.94 -3.55
CA VAL A 278 4.56 -2.53 -3.89
C VAL A 278 4.23 -1.65 -2.69
N PHE A 279 5.25 -1.00 -2.15
CA PHE A 279 5.18 -0.12 -0.98
C PHE A 279 4.98 1.32 -1.44
N GLU A 280 4.02 2.02 -0.83
CA GLU A 280 3.68 3.41 -1.17
C GLU A 280 2.85 4.05 -0.04
N PRO A 281 2.76 5.39 0.06
CA PRO A 281 1.84 6.05 0.97
C PRO A 281 0.41 5.50 0.84
N GLY A 282 -0.18 5.09 1.96
CA GLY A 282 -1.50 4.46 2.02
C GLY A 282 -2.64 5.41 1.69
N SER A 283 -2.44 6.71 1.95
CA SER A 283 -3.36 7.78 1.55
C SER A 283 -2.77 8.57 0.40
N ARG A 284 -3.39 8.42 -0.77
CA ARG A 284 -2.86 8.94 -2.04
C ARG A 284 -3.29 10.38 -2.26
N HIS A 285 -2.65 11.31 -1.57
CA HIS A 285 -2.78 12.75 -1.85
C HIS A 285 -1.58 13.21 -2.68
N VAL A 286 -1.86 13.74 -3.87
CA VAL A 286 -0.81 14.09 -4.85
C VAL A 286 -0.05 15.36 -4.47
N GLY A 287 -0.62 16.21 -3.61
CA GLY A 287 0.02 17.44 -3.14
C GLY A 287 0.41 18.37 -4.28
N LEU A 288 -0.45 18.51 -5.29
CA LEU A 288 -0.17 19.36 -6.46
C LEU A 288 0.10 20.82 -6.09
N ASP A 289 -0.56 21.28 -5.03
CA ASP A 289 -0.45 22.60 -4.42
C ASP A 289 0.93 22.90 -3.83
N ILE A 290 1.68 21.86 -3.45
CA ILE A 290 2.99 21.97 -2.78
C ILE A 290 4.16 21.42 -3.61
N LYS A 291 3.91 21.07 -4.88
CA LYS A 291 4.92 20.50 -5.78
C LYS A 291 6.10 21.45 -5.99
N GLY A 292 7.32 20.94 -5.83
CA GLY A 292 8.57 21.67 -6.08
C GLY A 292 8.95 22.66 -4.99
N GLN A 293 8.20 22.72 -3.89
CA GLN A 293 8.41 23.70 -2.83
C GLN A 293 9.25 23.15 -1.67
N ASN A 294 9.61 21.86 -1.67
CA ASN A 294 10.38 21.21 -0.59
C ASN A 294 9.67 21.33 0.78
N VAL A 295 8.33 21.26 0.80
CA VAL A 295 7.50 21.35 2.01
C VAL A 295 6.70 20.07 2.28
N ALA A 296 6.80 19.07 1.41
CA ALA A 296 6.08 17.81 1.55
C ALA A 296 6.59 16.98 2.74
N ASN A 297 5.68 16.31 3.44
CA ASN A 297 6.03 15.42 4.53
C ASN A 297 6.49 14.04 3.99
N PRO A 298 7.76 13.63 4.18
CA PRO A 298 8.24 12.34 3.69
C PRO A 298 7.86 11.16 4.59
N THR A 299 7.21 11.39 5.74
CA THR A 299 6.95 10.37 6.78
C THR A 299 6.22 9.15 6.23
N ALA A 300 5.11 9.31 5.49
CA ALA A 300 4.36 8.19 4.94
C ALA A 300 5.23 7.32 4.00
N MET A 301 6.09 7.95 3.20
CA MET A 301 7.00 7.24 2.30
C MET A 301 8.10 6.53 3.08
N LEU A 302 8.70 7.19 4.07
CA LEU A 302 9.72 6.60 4.94
C LEU A 302 9.18 5.39 5.71
N LEU A 303 8.00 5.53 6.32
CA LEU A 303 7.35 4.42 7.02
C LEU A 303 6.98 3.29 6.05
N SER A 304 6.53 3.58 4.84
CA SER A 304 6.30 2.55 3.81
C SER A 304 7.60 1.83 3.41
N ALA A 305 8.71 2.56 3.35
CA ALA A 305 10.03 1.99 3.12
C ALA A 305 10.51 1.12 4.30
N THR A 306 10.12 1.42 5.54
CA THR A 306 10.38 0.50 6.66
C THR A 306 9.59 -0.80 6.55
N LEU A 307 8.33 -0.76 6.07
CA LEU A 307 7.56 -1.96 5.77
C LEU A 307 8.22 -2.81 4.66
N LEU A 308 8.86 -2.14 3.68
CA LEU A 308 9.66 -2.80 2.64
C LEU A 308 10.84 -3.55 3.25
N LEU A 309 11.58 -2.91 4.16
CA LEU A 309 12.71 -3.52 4.85
C LEU A 309 12.28 -4.73 5.68
N ASP A 310 11.17 -4.64 6.42
CA ASP A 310 10.60 -5.76 7.16
C ASP A 310 10.23 -6.93 6.21
N HIS A 311 9.64 -6.62 5.05
CA HIS A 311 9.30 -7.63 4.05
C HIS A 311 10.54 -8.33 3.46
N LEU A 312 11.68 -7.64 3.35
CA LEU A 312 12.95 -8.21 2.92
C LEU A 312 13.72 -8.94 4.04
N GLY A 313 13.21 -8.94 5.28
CA GLY A 313 13.88 -9.51 6.44
C GLY A 313 15.00 -8.63 7.02
N LEU A 314 15.00 -7.33 6.71
CA LEU A 314 15.97 -6.33 7.17
C LEU A 314 15.45 -5.57 8.40
N GLU A 315 14.90 -6.29 9.37
CA GLU A 315 14.18 -5.75 10.55
C GLU A 315 15.03 -4.78 11.39
N LYS A 316 16.34 -5.02 11.48
CA LYS A 316 17.26 -4.13 12.23
C LYS A 316 17.28 -2.72 11.63
N SER A 317 17.45 -2.62 10.31
CA SER A 317 17.45 -1.33 9.61
C SER A 317 16.06 -0.69 9.63
N ALA A 318 15.00 -1.50 9.47
CA ALA A 318 13.62 -1.04 9.54
C ALA A 318 13.32 -0.38 10.89
N ASN A 319 13.64 -1.05 12.00
CA ASN A 319 13.39 -0.55 13.35
C ASN A 319 14.20 0.70 13.66
N ARG A 320 15.48 0.76 13.28
CA ARG A 320 16.31 1.97 13.46
C ARG A 320 15.70 3.18 12.75
N ILE A 321 15.38 3.05 11.46
CA ILE A 321 14.79 4.14 10.66
C ILE A 321 13.42 4.54 11.23
N LYS A 322 12.56 3.57 11.56
CA LYS A 322 11.23 3.80 12.13
C LYS A 322 11.31 4.56 13.46
N SER A 323 12.17 4.13 14.38
CA SER A 323 12.38 4.81 15.66
C SER A 323 12.92 6.23 15.46
N ALA A 324 13.90 6.43 14.57
CA ALA A 324 14.45 7.76 14.30
C ALA A 324 13.38 8.72 13.74
N VAL A 325 12.52 8.25 12.84
CA VAL A 325 11.40 9.06 12.32
C VAL A 325 10.42 9.43 13.43
N TYR A 326 10.01 8.47 14.26
CA TYR A 326 9.09 8.76 15.38
C TYR A 326 9.70 9.71 16.41
N ASP A 327 10.97 9.54 16.77
CA ASP A 327 11.65 10.43 17.71
C ASP A 327 11.74 11.87 17.19
N VAL A 328 12.05 12.06 15.90
CA VAL A 328 12.13 13.40 15.29
C VAL A 328 10.77 14.10 15.31
N ILE A 329 9.70 13.35 15.04
CA ILE A 329 8.33 13.88 15.11
C ILE A 329 7.94 14.20 16.56
N ALA A 330 8.25 13.32 17.50
CA ALA A 330 7.95 13.50 18.93
C ALA A 330 8.68 14.69 19.55
N GLU A 331 9.93 14.96 19.14
CA GLU A 331 10.68 16.14 19.57
C GLU A 331 10.09 17.47 19.08
N GLY A 332 9.36 17.45 17.95
CA GLY A 332 8.65 18.61 17.41
C GLY A 332 9.53 19.77 16.89
N LYS A 333 10.86 19.62 16.84
CA LYS A 333 11.79 20.70 16.46
C LYS A 333 11.98 20.85 14.95
N ALA A 334 11.98 19.75 14.22
CA ALA A 334 12.27 19.70 12.79
C ALA A 334 11.12 19.06 12.00
N THR A 335 9.87 19.35 12.40
CA THR A 335 8.66 18.81 11.79
C THR A 335 8.17 19.66 10.62
N THR A 336 7.50 19.03 9.66
CA THR A 336 6.96 19.68 8.46
C THR A 336 5.67 20.45 8.74
N GLN A 337 5.29 21.33 7.81
CA GLN A 337 4.19 22.29 7.97
C GLN A 337 2.82 21.62 8.20
N ASP A 338 2.56 20.48 7.55
CA ASP A 338 1.30 19.74 7.64
C ASP A 338 0.97 19.24 9.05
N ILE A 339 2.00 18.99 9.86
CA ILE A 339 1.87 18.58 11.27
C ILE A 339 2.20 19.70 12.27
N GLY A 340 2.23 20.96 11.80
CA GLY A 340 2.36 22.15 12.64
C GLY A 340 3.78 22.64 12.89
N GLY A 341 4.77 22.12 12.15
CA GLY A 341 6.14 22.63 12.16
C GLY A 341 6.40 23.66 11.06
N SER A 342 7.67 23.92 10.78
CA SER A 342 8.13 24.86 9.75
C SER A 342 9.31 24.35 8.94
N ALA A 343 9.73 23.10 9.16
CA ALA A 343 10.85 22.50 8.45
C ALA A 343 10.45 22.08 7.04
N SER A 344 11.41 22.19 6.13
CA SER A 344 11.34 21.62 4.79
C SER A 344 11.49 20.10 4.79
N THR A 345 11.14 19.45 3.68
CA THR A 345 11.34 18.00 3.47
C THR A 345 12.81 17.62 3.68
N THR A 346 13.73 18.43 3.16
CA THR A 346 15.17 18.23 3.29
C THR A 346 15.64 18.38 4.74
N GLU A 347 15.17 19.39 5.47
CA GLU A 347 15.53 19.58 6.88
C GLU A 347 15.02 18.45 7.76
N PHE A 348 13.78 17.99 7.54
CA PHE A 348 13.24 16.81 8.21
C PHE A 348 14.10 15.57 7.94
N THR A 349 14.47 15.35 6.67
CA THR A 349 15.32 14.22 6.26
C THR A 349 16.68 14.27 6.97
N GLN A 350 17.31 15.45 7.01
CA GLN A 350 18.60 15.61 7.67
C GLN A 350 18.49 15.40 9.18
N ALA A 351 17.39 15.82 9.81
CA ALA A 351 17.15 15.55 11.23
C ALA A 351 17.07 14.05 11.52
N VAL A 352 16.40 13.28 10.66
CA VAL A 352 16.34 11.81 10.77
C VAL A 352 17.72 11.18 10.59
N ILE A 353 18.50 11.60 9.58
CA ILE A 353 19.88 11.11 9.38
C ILE A 353 20.76 11.42 10.59
N ASN A 354 20.67 12.63 11.15
CA ASN A 354 21.43 13.04 12.33
C ASN A 354 21.04 12.23 13.57
N LYS A 355 19.77 11.85 13.70
CA LYS A 355 19.28 10.99 14.78
C LYS A 355 19.82 9.57 14.63
N LEU A 356 19.81 9.03 13.41
CA LEU A 356 20.35 7.70 13.09
C LEU A 356 21.85 7.59 13.39
N ALA A 357 22.64 8.63 13.10
CA ALA A 357 24.07 8.64 13.40
C ALA A 357 24.40 8.60 14.91
N ARG A 358 23.42 8.87 15.78
CA ARG A 358 23.56 8.85 17.24
C ARG A 358 23.03 7.56 17.89
N LEU A 359 22.35 6.71 17.12
CA LEU A 359 21.81 5.40 17.52
C LEU A 359 22.77 4.29 17.13
#